data_AF-A0A1Y4T3M5-F1
#
_entry.id   AF-A0A1Y4T3M5-F1
#
_cell.length_a   1.000
_cell.length_b   1.000
_cell.length_c   1.000
_cell.angle_alpha   90.00
_cell.angle_beta   90.00
_cell.angle_gamma   90.00
#
_symmetry.space_group_name_H-M   'P 1'
#
loop_
_entity.id
_entity.type
_entity.pdbx_description
1 polymer ?
#
loop_
_entity_poly.entity_id
_entity_poly.type
_entity_poly.pdbx_seq_one_letter_code
_entity_poly.pdbx_strand_id
1 'polypeptide(L)'
;MRLRRPIAFILSAAVAAGALTGCSWEEFLEWLNSSSSSSSSSSSSQASRPNHDDDNDSSAPSSSSSPSSQPDSSSSQGATTHTVTINGEPVTFTEGETKKVTLDDGSTLEVTISSDGTVSCSITPKPGMAIKSIKIGDGDVEKITGDERNKYELPVKNITELSNLGNVNVTFAAWQSVTVSKPTETGCEIKVSTDQVIEGDKLSVKVTAGRGYVIKSVTVGGETTKSTNEQKKSMTVFYTVPTAGSGMAALFSSGSAEITVSAIFESASVVDDPNTWPLDTNNNLVAPDTLNELPSNIKNYITDETPGIDLSNTQVTTIPHGTFLRCDKLTEVKLPKNLETIAGTDEYNNGAFELCDGLTEITFYNVPTIERYAFFGVILEDRTTPLIIHYPSLWNDVKLQELKDALSNGGLTLDEKLVKFEPDHNLNTLTSFLGF
;
A
#
# COMPACT_ATOMS: atom_id res chain seq x y z
N MET A 1 -44.56 -16.45 2.72
CA MET A 1 -43.38 -16.07 1.93
C MET A 1 -42.60 -15.02 2.69
N ARG A 2 -41.41 -15.38 3.18
CA ARG A 2 -40.47 -14.47 3.84
C ARG A 2 -39.73 -13.68 2.76
N LEU A 3 -39.76 -12.35 2.82
CA LEU A 3 -38.82 -11.51 2.08
C LEU A 3 -37.86 -10.81 3.05
N ARG A 4 -36.65 -10.65 2.53
CA ARG A 4 -35.37 -10.29 3.15
C ARG A 4 -35.25 -8.78 3.39
N ARG A 5 -34.64 -8.41 4.54
CA ARG A 5 -33.64 -7.31 4.80
C ARG A 5 -34.02 -5.85 4.42
N PRO A 6 -33.46 -4.79 5.07
CA PRO A 6 -32.05 -4.67 5.49
C PRO A 6 -31.76 -4.04 6.87
N ILE A 7 -30.76 -4.61 7.56
CA ILE A 7 -29.97 -3.94 8.59
C ILE A 7 -28.75 -3.39 7.87
N ALA A 8 -28.86 -2.15 7.40
CA ALA A 8 -27.80 -1.38 6.80
C ALA A 8 -27.92 0.04 7.36
N PHE A 9 -27.60 0.26 8.64
CA PHE A 9 -27.53 1.64 9.17
C PHE A 9 -26.72 1.82 10.48
N ILE A 10 -25.93 0.84 10.93
CA ILE A 10 -25.06 1.03 12.10
C ILE A 10 -23.63 0.59 11.75
N LEU A 11 -22.95 1.37 10.92
CA LEU A 11 -21.50 1.22 10.71
C LEU A 11 -20.84 2.52 10.20
N SER A 12 -21.40 3.68 10.56
CA SER A 12 -20.84 4.99 10.17
C SER A 12 -20.40 5.87 11.35
N ALA A 13 -20.26 5.32 12.55
CA ALA A 13 -19.83 6.07 13.73
C ALA A 13 -18.57 5.53 14.44
N ALA A 14 -17.96 4.44 13.97
CA ALA A 14 -16.82 3.82 14.66
C ALA A 14 -15.44 4.14 14.05
N VAL A 15 -15.37 4.92 12.97
CA VAL A 15 -14.09 5.23 12.29
C VAL A 15 -13.46 6.55 12.77
N ALA A 16 -14.10 7.31 13.68
CA ALA A 16 -13.64 8.65 14.08
C ALA A 16 -13.04 8.77 15.50
N ALA A 17 -12.83 7.68 16.24
CA ALA A 17 -12.34 7.76 17.64
C ALA A 17 -11.11 6.88 17.96
N GLY A 18 -10.41 6.35 16.96
CA GLY A 18 -9.24 5.47 17.16
C GLY A 18 -7.88 6.17 17.26
N ALA A 19 -7.83 7.50 17.27
CA ALA A 19 -6.56 8.24 17.11
C ALA A 19 -5.92 8.81 18.39
N LEU A 20 -6.49 8.60 19.60
CA LEU A 20 -5.93 9.26 20.81
C LEU A 20 -5.79 8.40 22.08
N THR A 21 -6.14 7.12 22.08
CA THR A 21 -5.80 6.22 23.20
C THR A 21 -5.51 4.84 22.62
N GLY A 22 -4.24 4.43 22.62
CA GLY A 22 -3.78 3.16 22.04
C GLY A 22 -4.33 1.92 22.77
N CYS A 23 -5.61 1.62 22.58
CA CYS A 23 -6.23 0.37 22.99
C CYS A 23 -6.32 -0.56 21.77
N SER A 24 -5.90 -1.82 21.94
CA SER A 24 -5.94 -2.81 20.86
C SER A 24 -7.37 -3.27 20.58
N TRP A 25 -7.61 -3.72 19.35
CA TRP A 25 -8.89 -4.27 18.89
C TRP A 25 -9.35 -5.50 19.71
N GLU A 26 -8.44 -6.14 20.43
CA GLU A 26 -8.72 -7.32 21.27
C GLU A 26 -9.40 -6.93 22.59
N GLU A 27 -9.09 -5.76 23.18
CA GLU A 27 -9.74 -5.26 24.40
C GLU A 27 -11.21 -4.85 24.16
N PHE A 28 -11.52 -4.38 22.94
CA PHE A 28 -12.89 -4.03 22.55
C PHE A 28 -13.80 -5.25 22.40
N LEU A 29 -13.25 -6.39 21.97
CA LEU A 29 -13.99 -7.66 21.87
C LEU A 29 -14.24 -8.28 23.24
N GLU A 30 -13.33 -8.12 24.21
CA GLU A 30 -13.56 -8.54 25.60
C GLU A 30 -14.65 -7.69 26.30
N TRP A 31 -14.71 -6.39 26.01
CA TRP A 31 -15.76 -5.52 26.56
C TRP A 31 -17.16 -5.89 26.05
N LEU A 32 -17.31 -6.22 24.76
CA LEU A 32 -18.58 -6.67 24.19
C LEU A 32 -19.09 -7.98 24.80
N ASN A 33 -18.20 -8.90 25.17
CA ASN A 33 -18.56 -10.15 25.85
C ASN A 33 -18.82 -10.00 27.35
N SER A 34 -18.36 -8.90 27.97
CA SER A 34 -18.60 -8.62 29.40
C SER A 34 -19.99 -8.04 29.71
N SER A 35 -20.78 -7.69 28.69
CA SER A 35 -22.08 -7.00 28.86
C SER A 35 -23.30 -7.92 29.03
N SER A 36 -23.12 -9.23 29.22
CA SER A 36 -24.22 -10.19 29.33
C SER A 36 -24.13 -11.13 30.54
N SER A 37 -23.92 -10.60 31.75
CA SER A 37 -24.40 -11.28 32.96
C SER A 37 -24.44 -10.36 34.19
N SER A 38 -25.62 -9.81 34.48
CA SER A 38 -25.93 -9.31 35.83
C SER A 38 -26.52 -10.44 36.68
N SER A 39 -25.64 -11.03 37.49
CA SER A 39 -25.78 -11.29 38.93
C SER A 39 -27.13 -11.76 39.49
N SER A 40 -27.12 -12.98 40.03
CA SER A 40 -27.78 -13.34 41.28
C SER A 40 -26.81 -13.13 42.45
N SER A 41 -27.29 -12.67 43.61
CA SER A 41 -26.92 -13.21 44.94
C SER A 41 -27.42 -12.38 46.12
N SER A 42 -27.41 -13.06 47.28
CA SER A 42 -27.55 -12.63 48.68
C SER A 42 -28.98 -12.81 49.25
N SER A 43 -29.19 -13.34 50.45
CA SER A 43 -28.30 -13.49 51.62
C SER A 43 -28.84 -14.52 52.64
N SER A 44 -27.93 -14.91 53.52
CA SER A 44 -27.99 -15.82 54.68
C SER A 44 -28.95 -15.46 55.81
N SER A 45 -29.42 -16.45 56.61
CA SER A 45 -29.34 -16.43 58.09
C SER A 45 -29.69 -17.78 58.75
N GLN A 46 -29.11 -17.98 59.94
CA GLN A 46 -29.08 -19.17 60.81
C GLN A 46 -30.40 -19.52 61.53
N ALA A 47 -30.56 -20.81 61.91
CA ALA A 47 -30.96 -21.32 63.24
C ALA A 47 -31.13 -22.87 63.14
N SER A 48 -30.24 -23.70 63.69
CA SER A 48 -30.20 -24.25 65.06
C SER A 48 -31.41 -25.10 65.51
N ARG A 49 -31.10 -26.37 65.86
CA ARG A 49 -31.65 -27.28 66.91
C ARG A 49 -32.53 -28.50 66.52
N PRO A 50 -32.50 -29.60 67.33
CA PRO A 50 -32.12 -30.95 66.88
C PRO A 50 -33.05 -32.09 67.39
N ASN A 51 -32.54 -33.35 67.35
CA ASN A 51 -33.05 -34.62 67.90
C ASN A 51 -34.13 -35.31 67.02
N HIS A 52 -34.29 -36.63 66.95
CA HIS A 52 -33.94 -37.81 67.76
C HIS A 52 -34.23 -39.02 66.84
N ASP A 53 -33.33 -39.98 66.68
CA ASP A 53 -33.35 -41.32 67.30
C ASP A 53 -34.09 -42.44 66.52
N ASP A 54 -33.48 -43.62 66.64
CA ASP A 54 -34.02 -44.98 66.52
C ASP A 54 -34.26 -45.55 65.11
N ASP A 55 -33.93 -46.79 64.79
CA ASP A 55 -33.04 -47.81 65.35
C ASP A 55 -33.18 -49.04 64.41
N ASN A 56 -32.29 -50.03 64.57
CA ASN A 56 -32.50 -51.45 64.21
C ASN A 56 -32.49 -51.88 62.73
N ASP A 57 -31.93 -53.04 62.36
CA ASP A 57 -31.08 -54.04 63.01
C ASP A 57 -30.60 -55.00 61.89
N SER A 58 -29.45 -55.63 62.13
CA SER A 58 -28.91 -56.91 61.63
C SER A 58 -29.74 -57.75 60.62
N SER A 59 -29.16 -58.44 59.64
CA SER A 59 -28.35 -59.65 59.83
C SER A 59 -27.94 -60.23 58.45
N ALA A 60 -26.73 -60.80 58.35
CA ALA A 60 -26.37 -61.81 57.34
C ALA A 60 -26.68 -63.22 57.90
N PRO A 61 -26.38 -64.39 57.27
CA PRO A 61 -26.00 -64.70 55.88
C PRO A 61 -26.69 -65.96 55.27
N SER A 62 -26.29 -66.30 54.04
CA SER A 62 -26.21 -67.65 53.41
C SER A 62 -27.49 -68.40 52.97
N SER A 63 -27.57 -68.73 51.67
CA SER A 63 -27.46 -70.12 51.17
C SER A 63 -27.77 -70.23 49.66
N SER A 64 -26.81 -70.81 48.92
CA SER A 64 -26.94 -71.72 47.77
C SER A 64 -28.14 -71.63 46.82
N SER A 65 -27.86 -71.34 45.54
CA SER A 65 -28.15 -72.24 44.38
C SER A 65 -27.85 -71.54 43.04
N SER A 66 -26.92 -72.06 42.26
CA SER A 66 -26.90 -71.93 40.78
C SER A 66 -27.53 -73.20 40.18
N PRO A 67 -27.88 -73.32 38.88
CA PRO A 67 -27.59 -72.40 37.76
C PRO A 67 -28.77 -72.17 36.76
N SER A 68 -28.82 -71.02 36.09
CA SER A 68 -29.42 -70.92 34.76
C SER A 68 -28.99 -69.63 34.03
N SER A 69 -28.09 -69.82 33.06
CA SER A 69 -28.11 -69.20 31.72
C SER A 69 -28.54 -67.74 31.57
N GLN A 70 -27.55 -66.84 31.34
CA GLN A 70 -27.54 -65.90 30.21
C GLN A 70 -26.14 -65.24 30.12
N PRO A 71 -25.52 -65.15 28.93
CA PRO A 71 -24.37 -64.28 28.75
C PRO A 71 -24.88 -62.85 28.56
N ASP A 72 -24.65 -61.99 29.55
CA ASP A 72 -24.72 -60.55 29.33
C ASP A 72 -23.57 -60.14 28.42
N SER A 73 -23.88 -59.95 27.15
CA SER A 73 -23.05 -59.20 26.23
C SER A 73 -23.08 -57.73 26.64
N SER A 74 -22.23 -57.35 27.59
CA SER A 74 -21.78 -55.97 27.69
C SER A 74 -20.90 -55.69 26.47
N SER A 75 -21.53 -55.33 25.36
CA SER A 75 -20.84 -54.68 24.26
C SER A 75 -20.23 -53.40 24.83
N SER A 76 -18.92 -53.38 25.03
CA SER A 76 -18.20 -52.12 24.99
C SER A 76 -18.61 -51.46 23.67
N GLN A 77 -19.38 -50.37 23.73
CA GLN A 77 -19.52 -49.47 22.60
C GLN A 77 -18.10 -49.01 22.30
N GLY A 78 -17.45 -49.71 21.36
CA GLY A 78 -16.15 -49.31 20.85
C GLY A 78 -16.32 -47.91 20.31
N ALA A 79 -15.47 -46.99 20.76
CA ALA A 79 -15.48 -45.63 20.25
C ALA A 79 -15.48 -45.69 18.71
N THR A 80 -16.51 -45.14 18.09
CA THR A 80 -16.67 -45.14 16.63
C THR A 80 -15.53 -44.33 16.03
N THR A 81 -14.55 -45.02 15.45
CA THR A 81 -13.41 -44.41 14.79
C THR A 81 -13.74 -44.15 13.32
N HIS A 82 -13.49 -42.93 12.85
CA HIS A 82 -13.67 -42.54 11.44
C HIS A 82 -12.30 -42.24 10.81
N THR A 83 -12.08 -42.68 9.56
CA THR A 83 -10.80 -42.49 8.86
C THR A 83 -11.00 -41.60 7.64
N VAL A 84 -10.16 -40.57 7.50
CA VAL A 84 -10.04 -39.78 6.27
C VAL A 84 -8.63 -39.92 5.74
N THR A 85 -8.48 -40.17 4.43
CA THR A 85 -7.17 -40.25 3.79
C THR A 85 -6.83 -38.91 3.15
N ILE A 86 -5.77 -38.25 3.63
CA ILE A 86 -5.28 -36.98 3.06
C ILE A 86 -3.89 -37.20 2.47
N ASN A 87 -3.71 -36.87 1.20
CA ASN A 87 -2.46 -37.07 0.46
C ASN A 87 -1.91 -38.51 0.54
N GLY A 88 -2.80 -39.50 0.72
CA GLY A 88 -2.43 -40.91 0.89
C GLY A 88 -2.21 -41.36 2.33
N GLU A 89 -2.21 -40.45 3.31
CA GLU A 89 -2.07 -40.78 4.74
C GLU A 89 -3.44 -40.95 5.40
N PRO A 90 -3.75 -42.13 5.99
CA PRO A 90 -5.00 -42.35 6.71
C PRO A 90 -4.94 -41.70 8.10
N VAL A 91 -5.86 -40.79 8.37
CA VAL A 91 -6.02 -40.12 9.66
C VAL A 91 -7.31 -40.61 10.33
N THR A 92 -7.17 -41.23 11.50
CA THR A 92 -8.30 -41.72 12.31
C THR A 92 -8.71 -40.70 13.37
N PHE A 93 -10.01 -40.57 13.61
CA PHE A 93 -10.61 -39.64 14.56
C PHE A 93 -11.60 -40.36 15.47
N THR A 94 -11.70 -39.88 16.71
CA THR A 94 -12.67 -40.32 17.70
C THR A 94 -13.65 -39.18 17.96
N GLU A 95 -14.91 -39.52 18.21
CA GLU A 95 -15.97 -38.54 18.46
C GLU A 95 -15.70 -37.73 19.76
N GLY A 96 -15.89 -36.40 19.72
CA GLY A 96 -15.70 -35.52 20.88
C GLY A 96 -14.30 -34.92 21.05
N GLU A 97 -13.38 -35.13 20.10
CA GLU A 97 -12.01 -34.59 20.17
C GLU A 97 -11.65 -33.68 18.98
N THR A 98 -10.83 -32.67 19.24
CA THR A 98 -10.09 -31.94 18.20
C THR A 98 -8.75 -32.63 18.01
N LYS A 99 -8.48 -33.09 16.78
CA LYS A 99 -7.22 -33.71 16.41
C LYS A 99 -6.50 -32.86 15.37
N LYS A 100 -5.28 -32.48 15.71
CA LYS A 100 -4.36 -31.79 14.81
C LYS A 100 -3.27 -32.76 14.35
N VAL A 101 -3.09 -32.88 13.03
CA VAL A 101 -2.12 -33.77 12.40
C VAL A 101 -1.19 -32.95 11.52
N THR A 102 0.10 -33.21 11.63
CA THR A 102 1.10 -32.62 10.73
C THR A 102 1.30 -33.58 9.57
N LEU A 103 1.14 -33.09 8.35
CA LEU A 103 1.37 -33.84 7.11
C LEU A 103 2.87 -33.88 6.80
N ASP A 104 3.30 -34.83 5.97
CA ASP A 104 4.70 -35.04 5.57
C ASP A 104 5.42 -33.78 5.04
N ASP A 105 4.68 -32.86 4.43
CA ASP A 105 5.23 -31.62 3.89
C ASP A 105 5.38 -30.50 4.93
N GLY A 106 4.94 -30.73 6.16
CA GLY A 106 4.92 -29.80 7.30
C GLY A 106 3.61 -29.01 7.47
N SER A 107 2.63 -29.20 6.58
CA SER A 107 1.31 -28.57 6.68
C SER A 107 0.47 -29.22 7.79
N THR A 108 -0.57 -28.55 8.28
CA THR A 108 -1.41 -29.08 9.36
C THR A 108 -2.86 -29.30 8.94
N LEU A 109 -3.37 -30.49 9.21
CA LEU A 109 -4.79 -30.82 9.19
C LEU A 109 -5.36 -30.68 10.60
N GLU A 110 -6.48 -30.01 10.75
CA GLU A 110 -7.20 -29.91 12.01
C GLU A 110 -8.66 -30.36 11.82
N VAL A 111 -9.06 -31.40 12.55
CA VAL A 111 -10.41 -31.95 12.51
C VAL A 111 -11.01 -31.88 13.90
N THR A 112 -12.21 -31.32 13.99
CA THR A 112 -13.01 -31.31 15.22
C THR A 112 -14.33 -31.99 14.95
N ILE A 113 -14.68 -32.97 15.79
CA ILE A 113 -15.98 -33.64 15.78
C ILE A 113 -16.66 -33.28 17.11
N SER A 114 -17.62 -32.37 17.04
CA SER A 114 -18.38 -31.91 18.20
C SER A 114 -19.32 -33.01 18.70
N SER A 115 -19.70 -32.93 19.98
CA SER A 115 -20.63 -33.88 20.61
C SER A 115 -22.05 -33.86 20.02
N ASP A 116 -22.42 -32.83 19.27
CA ASP A 116 -23.68 -32.74 18.53
C ASP A 116 -23.61 -33.35 17.12
N GLY A 117 -22.48 -33.98 16.77
CA GLY A 117 -22.23 -34.62 15.49
C GLY A 117 -21.79 -33.65 14.38
N THR A 118 -21.61 -32.36 14.67
CA THR A 118 -21.06 -31.39 13.72
C THR A 118 -19.56 -31.62 13.53
N VAL A 119 -19.11 -31.47 12.28
CA VAL A 119 -17.70 -31.66 11.90
C VAL A 119 -17.17 -30.36 11.31
N SER A 120 -15.98 -29.94 11.76
CA SER A 120 -15.17 -28.93 11.09
C SER A 120 -13.82 -29.54 10.73
N CYS A 121 -13.38 -29.37 9.50
CA CYS A 121 -12.13 -29.93 9.01
C CYS A 121 -11.40 -28.89 8.18
N SER A 122 -10.20 -28.50 8.62
CA SER A 122 -9.44 -27.44 7.99
C SER A 122 -8.01 -27.85 7.68
N ILE A 123 -7.52 -27.40 6.54
CA ILE A 123 -6.14 -27.60 6.09
C ILE A 123 -5.44 -26.25 6.13
N THR A 124 -4.31 -26.18 6.83
CA THR A 124 -3.46 -25.00 6.91
C THR A 124 -2.07 -25.37 6.36
N PRO A 125 -1.58 -24.73 5.29
CA PRO A 125 -0.24 -24.98 4.77
C PRO A 125 0.84 -24.55 5.76
N LYS A 126 2.03 -25.15 5.66
CA LYS A 126 3.19 -24.66 6.43
C LYS A 126 3.51 -23.19 6.09
N PRO A 127 4.15 -22.44 7.00
CA PRO A 127 4.60 -21.07 6.71
C PRO A 127 5.42 -20.98 5.41
N GLY A 128 5.10 -19.98 4.58
CA GLY A 128 5.73 -19.79 3.27
C GLY A 128 5.14 -20.62 2.13
N MET A 129 4.13 -21.45 2.39
CA MET A 129 3.39 -22.21 1.37
C MET A 129 1.93 -21.75 1.28
N ALA A 130 1.32 -22.05 0.14
CA ALA A 130 -0.07 -21.80 -0.15
C ALA A 130 -0.73 -23.07 -0.68
N ILE A 131 -2.03 -23.22 -0.42
CA ILE A 131 -2.84 -24.24 -1.09
C ILE A 131 -3.01 -23.83 -2.56
N LYS A 132 -2.59 -24.70 -3.48
CA LYS A 132 -2.68 -24.48 -4.93
C LYS A 132 -3.97 -25.06 -5.50
N SER A 133 -4.26 -26.29 -5.14
CA SER A 133 -5.44 -27.01 -5.61
C SER A 133 -5.81 -28.15 -4.68
N ILE A 134 -7.08 -28.53 -4.69
CA ILE A 134 -7.64 -29.64 -3.91
C ILE A 134 -8.44 -30.54 -4.83
N LYS A 135 -8.34 -31.86 -4.64
CA LYS A 135 -9.21 -32.86 -5.24
C LYS A 135 -9.82 -33.71 -4.14
N ILE A 136 -11.15 -33.83 -4.12
CA ILE A 136 -11.88 -34.58 -3.10
C ILE A 136 -12.54 -35.79 -3.75
N GLY A 137 -12.20 -36.99 -3.27
CA GLY A 137 -12.69 -38.26 -3.81
C GLY A 137 -12.42 -38.39 -5.31
N ASP A 138 -13.47 -38.77 -6.04
CA ASP A 138 -13.45 -38.87 -7.51
C ASP A 138 -13.83 -37.56 -8.22
N GLY A 139 -13.98 -36.46 -7.49
CA GLY A 139 -14.31 -35.15 -8.04
C GLY A 139 -13.18 -34.52 -8.88
N ASP A 140 -13.48 -33.38 -9.50
CA ASP A 140 -12.50 -32.62 -10.27
C ASP A 140 -11.47 -31.92 -9.36
N VAL A 141 -10.32 -31.58 -9.94
CA VAL A 141 -9.31 -30.76 -9.26
C VAL A 141 -9.79 -29.31 -9.22
N GLU A 142 -10.03 -28.79 -8.03
CA GLU A 142 -10.39 -27.40 -7.78
C GLU A 142 -9.13 -26.55 -7.58
N LYS A 143 -9.02 -25.42 -8.31
CA LYS A 143 -7.95 -24.44 -8.09
C LYS A 143 -8.34 -23.50 -6.94
N ILE A 144 -7.48 -23.39 -5.94
CA ILE A 144 -7.71 -22.51 -4.79
C ILE A 144 -7.14 -21.11 -5.06
N THR A 145 -7.88 -20.07 -4.68
CA THR A 145 -7.49 -18.66 -4.85
C THR A 145 -7.92 -17.83 -3.64
N GLY A 146 -7.39 -16.61 -3.49
CA GLY A 146 -7.73 -15.74 -2.37
C GLY A 146 -7.31 -16.29 -1.01
N ASP A 147 -8.07 -15.93 0.04
CA ASP A 147 -7.73 -16.23 1.44
C ASP A 147 -7.73 -17.74 1.75
N GLU A 148 -8.49 -18.52 0.99
CA GLU A 148 -8.54 -19.99 1.09
C GLU A 148 -7.17 -20.65 0.84
N ARG A 149 -6.24 -19.92 0.20
CA ARG A 149 -4.85 -20.36 0.05
C ARG A 149 -4.11 -20.53 1.38
N ASN A 150 -4.51 -19.78 2.41
CA ASN A 150 -3.89 -19.77 3.73
C ASN A 150 -4.59 -20.72 4.72
N LYS A 151 -5.86 -21.02 4.48
CA LYS A 151 -6.64 -21.99 5.25
C LYS A 151 -7.85 -22.41 4.43
N TYR A 152 -8.01 -23.70 4.19
CA TYR A 152 -9.16 -24.24 3.48
C TYR A 152 -10.01 -25.09 4.41
N GLU A 153 -11.30 -24.78 4.50
CA GLU A 153 -12.29 -25.57 5.24
C GLU A 153 -12.92 -26.59 4.27
N LEU A 154 -12.74 -27.88 4.54
CA LEU A 154 -13.39 -28.93 3.74
C LEU A 154 -14.91 -28.81 3.87
N PRO A 155 -15.69 -29.05 2.80
CA PRO A 155 -17.14 -28.88 2.78
C PRO A 155 -17.87 -30.05 3.45
N VAL A 156 -17.50 -30.39 4.69
CA VAL A 156 -18.11 -31.44 5.51
C VAL A 156 -18.80 -30.82 6.72
N LYS A 157 -20.02 -31.27 7.02
CA LYS A 157 -20.83 -30.75 8.13
C LYS A 157 -21.13 -31.78 9.21
N ASN A 158 -21.05 -33.06 8.86
CA ASN A 158 -21.35 -34.17 9.77
C ASN A 158 -20.47 -35.39 9.49
N ILE A 159 -20.49 -36.34 10.41
CA ILE A 159 -19.69 -37.57 10.39
C ILE A 159 -19.97 -38.44 9.15
N THR A 160 -21.21 -38.46 8.66
CA THR A 160 -21.60 -39.25 7.48
C THR A 160 -20.96 -38.68 6.22
N GLU A 161 -20.94 -37.35 6.06
CA GLU A 161 -20.24 -36.67 4.96
C GLU A 161 -18.73 -36.88 5.04
N LEU A 162 -18.16 -36.82 6.25
CA LEU A 162 -16.73 -37.09 6.47
C LEU A 162 -16.35 -38.52 6.05
N SER A 163 -17.20 -39.50 6.37
CA SER A 163 -16.97 -40.91 6.03
C SER A 163 -17.11 -41.19 4.52
N ASN A 164 -17.84 -40.35 3.79
CA ASN A 164 -18.06 -40.47 2.34
C ASN A 164 -17.15 -39.54 1.51
N LEU A 165 -16.27 -38.77 2.16
CA LEU A 165 -15.43 -37.75 1.52
C LEU A 165 -14.46 -38.34 0.48
N GLY A 166 -14.06 -39.60 0.66
CA GLY A 166 -13.05 -40.26 -0.15
C GLY A 166 -11.64 -39.71 0.11
N ASN A 167 -10.74 -39.88 -0.86
CA ASN A 167 -9.36 -39.39 -0.76
C ASN A 167 -9.29 -37.88 -1.02
N VAL A 168 -8.70 -37.13 -0.10
CA VAL A 168 -8.44 -35.70 -0.27
C VAL A 168 -6.99 -35.51 -0.71
N ASN A 169 -6.78 -34.99 -1.91
CA ASN A 169 -5.45 -34.68 -2.43
C ASN A 169 -5.28 -33.17 -2.52
N VAL A 170 -4.33 -32.64 -1.77
CA VAL A 170 -3.99 -31.22 -1.69
C VAL A 170 -2.63 -31.02 -2.31
N THR A 171 -2.55 -30.11 -3.27
CA THR A 171 -1.28 -29.66 -3.83
C THR A 171 -0.94 -28.30 -3.25
N PHE A 172 0.30 -28.14 -2.81
CA PHE A 172 0.83 -26.89 -2.27
C PHE A 172 1.86 -26.28 -3.21
N ALA A 173 2.07 -24.98 -3.09
CA ALA A 173 3.13 -24.25 -3.77
C ALA A 173 3.72 -23.19 -2.84
N ALA A 174 4.99 -22.85 -3.05
CA ALA A 174 5.64 -21.79 -2.29
C ALA A 174 5.12 -20.41 -2.71
N TRP A 175 4.93 -19.52 -1.72
CA TRP A 175 4.65 -18.11 -1.96
C TRP A 175 5.86 -17.41 -2.58
N GLN A 176 5.61 -16.56 -3.57
CA GLN A 176 6.55 -15.61 -4.14
C GLN A 176 6.05 -14.20 -3.86
N SER A 177 6.94 -13.36 -3.31
CA SER A 177 6.63 -11.96 -3.05
C SER A 177 6.84 -11.12 -4.31
N VAL A 178 5.98 -10.14 -4.54
CA VAL A 178 6.04 -9.21 -5.66
C VAL A 178 6.51 -7.86 -5.15
N THR A 179 7.67 -7.42 -5.62
CA THR A 179 8.26 -6.14 -5.24
C THR A 179 8.20 -5.16 -6.40
N VAL A 180 7.62 -3.98 -6.15
CA VAL A 180 7.46 -2.93 -7.15
C VAL A 180 8.51 -1.85 -6.95
N SER A 181 9.31 -1.59 -7.97
CA SER A 181 10.26 -0.48 -7.99
C SER A 181 9.48 0.84 -8.09
N LYS A 182 9.67 1.75 -7.13
CA LYS A 182 9.02 3.05 -7.15
C LYS A 182 9.56 3.88 -8.34
N PRO A 183 8.70 4.40 -9.23
CA PRO A 183 9.13 5.31 -10.29
C PRO A 183 9.80 6.57 -9.74
N THR A 184 10.82 7.05 -10.44
CA THR A 184 11.51 8.32 -10.13
C THR A 184 10.80 9.52 -10.73
N GLU A 185 10.07 9.31 -11.83
CA GLU A 185 9.32 10.34 -12.54
C GLU A 185 8.00 10.64 -11.82
N THR A 186 7.76 11.91 -11.50
CA THR A 186 6.56 12.34 -10.78
C THR A 186 5.28 11.96 -11.53
N GLY A 187 4.31 11.42 -10.80
CA GLY A 187 3.00 11.04 -11.34
C GLY A 187 3.01 9.76 -12.17
N CYS A 188 4.17 9.14 -12.41
CA CYS A 188 4.26 7.79 -12.95
C CYS A 188 3.94 6.76 -11.85
N GLU A 189 3.19 5.72 -12.22
CA GLU A 189 2.67 4.75 -11.27
C GLU A 189 2.78 3.33 -11.81
N ILE A 190 3.10 2.38 -10.93
CA ILE A 190 3.06 0.94 -11.18
C ILE A 190 2.15 0.31 -10.12
N LYS A 191 1.10 -0.39 -10.57
CA LYS A 191 0.17 -1.12 -9.72
C LYS A 191 0.18 -2.60 -10.10
N VAL A 192 0.24 -3.46 -9.10
CA VAL A 192 0.14 -4.91 -9.24
C VAL A 192 -1.20 -5.40 -8.70
N SER A 193 -1.74 -6.48 -9.25
CA SER A 193 -3.03 -7.04 -8.81
C SER A 193 -2.97 -7.70 -7.43
N THR A 194 -1.79 -8.11 -6.98
CA THR A 194 -1.52 -8.77 -5.69
C THR A 194 -0.03 -8.60 -5.37
N ASP A 195 0.31 -8.62 -4.08
CA ASP A 195 1.67 -8.55 -3.55
C ASP A 195 2.32 -9.94 -3.39
N GLN A 196 1.52 -11.00 -3.44
CA GLN A 196 2.01 -12.38 -3.39
C GLN A 196 1.30 -13.27 -4.41
N VAL A 197 2.04 -14.22 -4.98
CA VAL A 197 1.57 -15.18 -5.98
C VAL A 197 2.24 -16.54 -5.77
N ILE A 198 1.67 -17.59 -6.37
CA ILE A 198 2.34 -18.89 -6.50
C ILE A 198 2.57 -19.26 -7.97
N GLU A 199 3.31 -20.33 -8.21
CA GLU A 199 3.51 -20.86 -9.57
C GLU A 199 2.19 -21.13 -10.32
N GLY A 200 2.17 -20.78 -11.61
CA GLY A 200 1.00 -20.90 -12.48
C GLY A 200 -0.06 -19.80 -12.30
N ASP A 201 0.10 -18.88 -11.34
CA ASP A 201 -0.75 -17.70 -11.26
C ASP A 201 -0.41 -16.68 -12.34
N LYS A 202 -1.39 -15.82 -12.64
CA LYS A 202 -1.24 -14.70 -13.55
C LYS A 202 -1.19 -13.42 -12.72
N LEU A 203 -0.07 -12.73 -12.77
CA LEU A 203 0.13 -11.41 -12.21
C LEU A 203 -0.26 -10.36 -13.25
N SER A 204 -1.13 -9.41 -12.90
CA SER A 204 -1.45 -8.25 -13.74
C SER A 204 -0.70 -7.03 -13.22
N VAL A 205 0.06 -6.37 -14.09
CA VAL A 205 0.82 -5.15 -13.80
C VAL A 205 0.28 -4.02 -14.65
N LYS A 206 -0.34 -3.03 -14.03
CA LYS A 206 -0.80 -1.80 -14.67
C LYS A 206 0.21 -0.69 -14.43
N VAL A 207 0.74 -0.12 -15.51
CA VAL A 207 1.67 1.01 -15.49
C VAL A 207 0.99 2.22 -16.12
N THR A 208 1.08 3.37 -15.48
CA THR A 208 0.51 4.64 -15.95
C THR A 208 1.61 5.70 -15.94
N ALA A 209 1.77 6.43 -17.05
CA ALA A 209 2.74 7.52 -17.14
C ALA A 209 2.13 8.83 -16.67
N GLY A 210 2.89 9.57 -15.87
CA GLY A 210 2.54 10.91 -15.43
C GLY A 210 2.56 11.94 -16.56
N ARG A 211 2.22 13.19 -16.21
CA ARG A 211 2.32 14.33 -17.12
C ARG A 211 3.76 14.46 -17.62
N GLY A 212 3.93 14.71 -18.92
CA GLY A 212 5.25 14.84 -19.56
C GLY A 212 6.09 13.59 -19.75
N TYR A 213 5.55 12.41 -19.41
CA TYR A 213 6.23 11.15 -19.64
C TYR A 213 5.42 10.20 -20.52
N VAL A 214 6.12 9.25 -21.14
CA VAL A 214 5.52 8.06 -21.75
C VAL A 214 6.23 6.81 -21.26
N ILE A 215 5.50 5.70 -21.23
CA ILE A 215 6.03 4.39 -20.89
C ILE A 215 6.90 3.94 -22.05
N LYS A 216 8.15 3.55 -21.79
CA LYS A 216 9.06 2.96 -22.78
C LYS A 216 9.02 1.43 -22.72
N SER A 217 9.07 0.88 -21.51
CA SER A 217 8.99 -0.57 -21.28
C SER A 217 8.63 -0.91 -19.84
N VAL A 218 8.09 -2.10 -19.63
CA VAL A 218 7.78 -2.68 -18.33
C VAL A 218 8.50 -4.01 -18.20
N THR A 219 9.14 -4.26 -17.06
CA THR A 219 9.84 -5.51 -16.76
C THR A 219 9.17 -6.20 -15.58
N VAL A 220 8.86 -7.49 -15.72
CA VAL A 220 8.24 -8.32 -14.68
C VAL A 220 8.99 -9.64 -14.60
N GLY A 221 9.57 -9.97 -13.44
CA GLY A 221 10.28 -11.25 -13.25
C GLY A 221 11.44 -11.45 -14.24
N GLY A 222 12.08 -10.38 -14.69
CA GLY A 222 13.15 -10.39 -15.70
C GLY A 222 12.68 -10.32 -17.16
N GLU A 223 11.38 -10.42 -17.44
CA GLU A 223 10.83 -10.31 -18.79
C GLU A 223 10.43 -8.87 -19.11
N THR A 224 11.03 -8.29 -20.15
CA THR A 224 10.74 -6.91 -20.57
C THR A 224 9.79 -6.85 -21.76
N THR A 225 8.70 -6.11 -21.60
CA THR A 225 7.75 -5.76 -22.67
C THR A 225 7.90 -4.28 -23.04
N LYS A 226 8.15 -3.98 -24.32
CA LYS A 226 8.17 -2.61 -24.83
C LYS A 226 6.75 -2.08 -25.03
N SER A 227 6.54 -0.79 -24.81
CA SER A 227 5.26 -0.14 -25.08
C SER A 227 5.03 0.06 -26.59
N THR A 228 3.76 0.01 -27.01
CA THR A 228 3.33 0.48 -28.34
C THR A 228 2.87 1.94 -28.26
N ASN A 229 2.64 2.58 -29.41
CA ASN A 229 2.14 3.96 -29.47
C ASN A 229 0.81 4.15 -28.69
N GLU A 230 -0.07 3.16 -28.72
CA GLU A 230 -1.37 3.18 -28.00
C GLU A 230 -1.21 3.00 -26.48
N GLN A 231 -0.11 2.39 -26.05
CA GLN A 231 0.17 2.05 -24.65
C GLN A 231 1.07 3.07 -23.94
N LYS A 232 1.50 4.13 -24.63
CA LYS A 232 2.45 5.12 -24.11
C LYS A 232 2.00 5.83 -22.83
N LYS A 233 0.70 5.94 -22.58
CA LYS A 233 0.15 6.56 -21.36
C LYS A 233 -0.33 5.56 -20.31
N SER A 234 -0.78 4.38 -20.74
CA SER A 234 -1.23 3.32 -19.86
C SER A 234 -0.97 1.97 -20.53
N MET A 235 -0.29 1.08 -19.81
CA MET A 235 0.04 -0.26 -20.27
C MET A 235 -0.37 -1.28 -19.21
N THR A 236 -0.85 -2.44 -19.63
CA THR A 236 -1.07 -3.58 -18.74
C THR A 236 -0.30 -4.77 -19.27
N VAL A 237 0.56 -5.34 -18.43
CA VAL A 237 1.33 -6.54 -18.72
C VAL A 237 0.79 -7.68 -17.86
N PHE A 238 0.61 -8.85 -18.48
CA PHE A 238 0.27 -10.07 -17.77
C PHE A 238 1.49 -10.99 -17.74
N TYR A 239 1.90 -11.36 -16.53
CA TYR A 239 3.02 -12.27 -16.31
C TYR A 239 2.48 -13.58 -15.73
N THR A 240 2.85 -14.71 -16.32
CA THR A 240 2.49 -16.03 -15.78
C THR A 240 3.65 -16.55 -14.96
N VAL A 241 3.43 -16.78 -13.67
CA VAL A 241 4.48 -17.25 -12.77
C VAL A 241 4.96 -18.64 -13.22
N PRO A 242 6.26 -18.82 -13.51
CA PRO A 242 6.78 -20.09 -14.00
C PRO A 242 6.53 -21.24 -13.02
N THR A 243 6.31 -22.43 -13.55
CA THR A 243 6.25 -23.66 -12.74
C THR A 243 7.65 -24.15 -12.42
N ALA A 244 7.86 -24.60 -11.18
CA ALA A 244 9.13 -25.14 -10.73
C ALA A 244 9.53 -26.34 -11.62
N GLY A 245 10.67 -26.24 -12.31
CA GLY A 245 11.23 -27.31 -13.14
C GLY A 245 11.11 -27.16 -14.66
N SER A 246 10.66 -26.02 -15.20
CA SER A 246 10.70 -25.77 -16.65
C SER A 246 11.77 -24.73 -17.05
N GLY A 247 12.72 -25.14 -17.90
CA GLY A 247 13.73 -24.23 -18.49
C GLY A 247 14.70 -23.60 -17.47
N MET A 248 15.22 -22.40 -17.78
CA MET A 248 16.18 -21.68 -16.92
C MET A 248 15.65 -21.36 -15.50
N ALA A 249 14.35 -21.57 -15.24
CA ALA A 249 13.73 -21.42 -13.92
C ALA A 249 14.24 -22.46 -12.88
N ALA A 250 14.89 -23.54 -13.32
CA ALA A 250 15.55 -24.50 -12.42
C ALA A 250 16.79 -23.91 -11.69
N LEU A 251 17.36 -22.80 -12.16
CA LEU A 251 18.52 -22.16 -11.52
C LEU A 251 18.15 -21.34 -10.25
N PHE A 252 16.86 -21.12 -9.99
CA PHE A 252 16.36 -20.37 -8.82
C PHE A 252 15.80 -21.28 -7.71
N SER A 253 16.05 -22.60 -7.75
CA SER A 253 15.67 -23.47 -6.66
C SER A 253 16.63 -23.29 -5.46
N SER A 254 16.44 -22.23 -4.69
CA SER A 254 16.62 -22.24 -3.22
C SER A 254 16.22 -20.90 -2.62
N GLY A 255 15.13 -20.89 -1.84
CA GLY A 255 14.74 -19.77 -0.98
C GLY A 255 14.03 -18.61 -1.69
N SER A 256 12.72 -18.48 -1.45
CA SER A 256 11.88 -17.29 -1.71
C SER A 256 12.28 -16.46 -2.95
N ALA A 257 11.86 -16.89 -4.14
CA ALA A 257 12.04 -16.11 -5.35
C ALA A 257 11.15 -14.85 -5.29
N GLU A 258 11.79 -13.70 -5.22
CA GLU A 258 11.15 -12.38 -5.32
C GLU A 258 10.89 -12.06 -6.79
N ILE A 259 9.66 -11.69 -7.14
CA ILE A 259 9.32 -11.20 -8.47
C ILE A 259 9.44 -9.68 -8.44
N THR A 260 10.44 -9.15 -9.15
CA THR A 260 10.61 -7.71 -9.28
C THR A 260 9.81 -7.16 -10.44
N VAL A 261 9.20 -6.00 -10.21
CA VAL A 261 8.42 -5.24 -11.19
C VAL A 261 9.02 -3.85 -11.32
N SER A 262 9.33 -3.44 -12.54
CA SER A 262 9.84 -2.10 -12.84
C SER A 262 9.32 -1.59 -14.18
N ALA A 263 9.42 -0.28 -14.39
CA ALA A 263 9.11 0.35 -15.66
C ALA A 263 10.15 1.41 -15.99
N ILE A 264 10.38 1.62 -17.28
CA ILE A 264 11.22 2.70 -17.80
C ILE A 264 10.29 3.71 -18.46
N PHE A 265 10.43 4.97 -18.08
CA PHE A 265 9.72 6.11 -18.65
C PHE A 265 10.69 6.96 -19.48
N GLU A 266 10.17 7.69 -20.46
CA GLU A 266 10.92 8.67 -21.23
C GLU A 266 10.15 10.00 -21.27
N SER A 267 10.88 11.12 -21.36
CA SER A 267 10.27 12.43 -21.51
C SER A 267 9.53 12.51 -22.85
N ALA A 268 8.31 13.03 -22.81
CA ALA A 268 7.46 13.32 -23.96
C ALA A 268 7.05 14.79 -23.99
N SER A 269 7.86 15.64 -23.37
CA SER A 269 7.65 17.08 -23.33
C SER A 269 7.81 17.67 -24.74
N VAL A 270 6.83 18.47 -25.14
CA VAL A 270 6.88 19.30 -26.35
C VAL A 270 7.28 20.71 -25.92
N VAL A 271 8.35 21.24 -26.51
CA VAL A 271 8.94 22.53 -26.10
C VAL A 271 7.91 23.66 -26.14
N ASP A 272 7.06 23.72 -27.16
CA ASP A 272 6.10 24.81 -27.33
C ASP A 272 4.73 24.55 -26.66
N ASP A 273 4.58 23.45 -25.93
CA ASP A 273 3.33 23.10 -25.24
C ASP A 273 3.56 22.78 -23.76
N PRO A 274 3.49 23.78 -22.88
CA PRO A 274 3.66 23.60 -21.44
C PRO A 274 2.66 22.63 -20.79
N ASN A 275 1.51 22.32 -21.41
CA ASN A 275 0.63 21.26 -20.91
C ASN A 275 1.31 19.88 -20.92
N THR A 276 2.29 19.69 -21.81
CA THR A 276 3.03 18.44 -21.92
C THR A 276 4.23 18.38 -21.00
N TRP A 277 4.62 19.45 -20.30
CA TRP A 277 5.79 19.42 -19.44
C TRP A 277 5.51 18.66 -18.14
N PRO A 278 6.49 17.94 -17.58
CA PRO A 278 6.33 17.22 -16.33
C PRO A 278 6.14 18.16 -15.14
N LEU A 279 5.67 17.58 -14.03
CA LEU A 279 5.62 18.27 -12.74
C LEU A 279 6.69 17.71 -11.81
N ASP A 280 7.22 18.52 -10.91
CA ASP A 280 8.04 18.04 -9.80
C ASP A 280 7.15 17.56 -8.62
N THR A 281 7.78 17.11 -7.54
CA THR A 281 7.08 16.61 -6.35
C THR A 281 6.24 17.66 -5.61
N ASN A 282 6.48 18.95 -5.87
CA ASN A 282 5.73 20.08 -5.33
C ASN A 282 4.65 20.57 -6.31
N ASN A 283 4.40 19.79 -7.38
CA ASN A 283 3.54 20.14 -8.51
C ASN A 283 4.03 21.34 -9.33
N ASN A 284 5.29 21.75 -9.24
CA ASN A 284 5.82 22.81 -10.08
C ASN A 284 6.05 22.30 -11.50
N LEU A 285 5.76 23.14 -12.47
CA LEU A 285 5.98 22.83 -13.88
C LEU A 285 7.48 22.78 -14.20
N VAL A 286 7.98 21.67 -14.72
CA VAL A 286 9.40 21.50 -15.03
C VAL A 286 9.63 21.68 -16.53
N ALA A 287 10.28 22.78 -16.91
CA ALA A 287 10.55 23.08 -18.31
C ALA A 287 11.60 22.13 -18.91
N PRO A 288 11.47 21.75 -20.20
CA PRO A 288 12.46 20.92 -20.87
C PRO A 288 13.79 21.66 -21.05
N ASP A 289 14.90 20.93 -20.97
CA ASP A 289 16.27 21.45 -21.12
C ASP A 289 16.55 22.10 -22.50
N THR A 290 15.84 21.63 -23.51
CA THR A 290 15.85 22.17 -24.88
C THR A 290 15.11 23.49 -25.05
N LEU A 291 14.43 23.99 -24.01
CA LEU A 291 13.75 25.29 -24.04
C LEU A 291 14.77 26.44 -24.10
N ASN A 292 14.70 27.24 -25.17
CA ASN A 292 15.57 28.40 -25.38
C ASN A 292 14.84 29.74 -25.16
N GLU A 293 13.52 29.76 -25.36
CA GLU A 293 12.67 30.94 -25.21
C GLU A 293 11.41 30.57 -24.45
N LEU A 294 10.96 31.44 -23.53
CA LEU A 294 9.73 31.21 -22.79
C LEU A 294 8.50 31.48 -23.67
N PRO A 295 7.52 30.56 -23.70
CA PRO A 295 6.25 30.82 -24.37
C PRO A 295 5.54 32.03 -23.75
N SER A 296 5.01 32.93 -24.57
CA SER A 296 4.36 34.16 -24.11
C SER A 296 3.10 33.92 -23.26
N ASN A 297 2.53 32.72 -23.34
CA ASN A 297 1.38 32.26 -22.58
C ASN A 297 1.76 31.42 -21.34
N ILE A 298 3.04 31.34 -20.94
CA ILE A 298 3.49 30.45 -19.86
C ILE A 298 2.72 30.67 -18.55
N LYS A 299 2.36 31.91 -18.21
CA LYS A 299 1.57 32.24 -17.01
C LYS A 299 0.20 31.56 -16.95
N ASN A 300 -0.39 31.20 -18.09
CA ASN A 300 -1.69 30.53 -18.12
C ASN A 300 -1.62 29.08 -17.61
N TYR A 301 -0.40 28.53 -17.47
CA TYR A 301 -0.15 27.18 -16.95
C TYR A 301 0.27 27.17 -15.49
N ILE A 302 0.38 28.35 -14.88
CA ILE A 302 0.58 28.51 -13.44
C ILE A 302 -0.78 28.66 -12.80
N THR A 303 -1.16 27.69 -11.98
CA THR A 303 -2.51 27.55 -11.41
C THR A 303 -2.40 27.15 -9.94
N ASP A 304 -3.53 27.06 -9.24
CA ASP A 304 -3.56 26.53 -7.87
C ASP A 304 -3.04 25.07 -7.79
N GLU A 305 -3.18 24.29 -8.87
CA GLU A 305 -2.69 22.91 -8.94
C GLU A 305 -1.23 22.80 -9.41
N THR A 306 -0.73 23.86 -10.04
CA THR A 306 0.64 23.97 -10.60
C THR A 306 1.23 25.34 -10.23
N PRO A 307 1.57 25.54 -8.95
CA PRO A 307 1.79 26.88 -8.41
C PRO A 307 3.21 27.39 -8.64
N GLY A 308 4.08 26.65 -9.32
CA GLY A 308 5.46 27.07 -9.56
C GLY A 308 6.02 26.57 -10.87
N ILE A 309 7.24 27.02 -11.18
CA ILE A 309 7.94 26.66 -12.40
C ILE A 309 9.44 26.48 -12.16
N ASP A 310 9.98 25.38 -12.66
CA ASP A 310 11.41 25.08 -12.68
C ASP A 310 11.97 25.31 -14.09
N LEU A 311 12.77 26.36 -14.22
CA LEU A 311 13.50 26.73 -15.44
C LEU A 311 15.00 26.44 -15.34
N SER A 312 15.46 25.81 -14.24
CA SER A 312 16.87 25.71 -13.88
C SER A 312 17.72 24.92 -14.88
N ASN A 313 17.12 24.01 -15.63
CA ASN A 313 17.81 23.20 -16.64
C ASN A 313 17.63 23.72 -18.07
N THR A 314 16.96 24.86 -18.26
CA THR A 314 16.72 25.45 -19.57
C THR A 314 17.94 26.24 -20.07
N GLN A 315 17.91 26.59 -21.36
CA GLN A 315 18.88 27.48 -22.01
C GLN A 315 18.36 28.93 -22.13
N VAL A 316 17.26 29.25 -21.46
CA VAL A 316 16.66 30.59 -21.46
C VAL A 316 17.63 31.59 -20.81
N THR A 317 18.00 32.63 -21.55
CA THR A 317 18.89 33.70 -21.06
C THR A 317 18.14 34.97 -20.65
N THR A 318 16.89 35.14 -21.07
CA THR A 318 16.06 36.29 -20.72
C THR A 318 14.71 35.83 -20.20
N ILE A 319 14.24 36.39 -19.08
CA ILE A 319 12.82 36.36 -18.71
C ILE A 319 12.16 37.60 -19.32
N PRO A 320 11.31 37.46 -20.36
CA PRO A 320 10.76 38.60 -21.09
C PRO A 320 9.82 39.47 -20.27
N HIS A 321 9.54 40.67 -20.78
CA HIS A 321 8.58 41.58 -20.17
C HIS A 321 7.22 40.91 -19.96
N GLY A 322 6.61 41.18 -18.80
CA GLY A 322 5.26 40.74 -18.46
C GLY A 322 5.05 39.21 -18.41
N THR A 323 6.11 38.39 -18.45
CA THR A 323 6.02 36.92 -18.49
C THR A 323 5.13 36.37 -17.39
N PHE A 324 5.32 36.85 -16.16
CA PHE A 324 4.55 36.47 -14.98
C PHE A 324 3.75 37.64 -14.39
N LEU A 325 3.56 38.75 -15.13
CA LEU A 325 2.79 39.90 -14.66
C LEU A 325 1.46 39.48 -14.01
N ARG A 326 1.26 39.87 -12.73
CA ARG A 326 0.07 39.56 -11.93
C ARG A 326 -0.24 38.07 -11.85
N CYS A 327 0.79 37.25 -11.68
CA CYS A 327 0.64 35.81 -11.50
C CYS A 327 0.53 35.47 -10.00
N ASP A 328 -0.64 35.77 -9.41
CA ASP A 328 -0.91 35.63 -7.97
C ASP A 328 -0.86 34.16 -7.48
N LYS A 329 -0.88 33.20 -8.43
CA LYS A 329 -0.76 31.75 -8.16
C LYS A 329 0.66 31.25 -8.18
N LEU A 330 1.61 32.06 -8.68
CA LEU A 330 3.01 31.70 -8.73
C LEU A 330 3.63 31.83 -7.35
N THR A 331 3.99 30.71 -6.75
CA THR A 331 4.58 30.61 -5.41
C THR A 331 6.07 30.27 -5.45
N GLU A 332 6.53 29.50 -6.45
CA GLU A 332 7.92 29.04 -6.56
C GLU A 332 8.46 29.24 -7.98
N VAL A 333 9.66 29.80 -8.10
CA VAL A 333 10.38 29.94 -9.37
C VAL A 333 11.84 29.52 -9.21
N LYS A 334 12.30 28.53 -9.99
CA LYS A 334 13.74 28.26 -10.15
C LYS A 334 14.21 28.86 -11.46
N LEU A 335 15.04 29.89 -11.39
CA LEU A 335 15.50 30.61 -12.58
C LEU A 335 16.51 29.79 -13.41
N PRO A 336 16.70 30.09 -14.70
CA PRO A 336 17.74 29.44 -15.51
C PRO A 336 19.14 29.65 -14.94
N LYS A 337 20.00 28.61 -15.04
CA LYS A 337 21.38 28.66 -14.53
C LYS A 337 22.25 29.73 -15.19
N ASN A 338 22.01 29.98 -16.48
CA ASN A 338 22.75 30.94 -17.29
C ASN A 338 21.90 32.19 -17.60
N LEU A 339 20.99 32.56 -16.70
CA LEU A 339 20.10 33.70 -16.90
C LEU A 339 20.92 35.01 -16.98
N GLU A 340 20.72 35.79 -18.03
CA GLU A 340 21.42 37.06 -18.24
C GLU A 340 20.55 38.25 -17.83
N THR A 341 19.25 38.22 -18.15
CA THR A 341 18.36 39.37 -17.95
C THR A 341 16.98 38.97 -17.42
N ILE A 342 16.48 39.73 -16.44
CA ILE A 342 15.08 39.76 -16.05
C ILE A 342 14.52 41.12 -16.47
N ALA A 343 13.58 41.09 -17.42
CA ALA A 343 13.06 42.30 -18.04
C ALA A 343 12.18 43.12 -17.09
N GLY A 344 12.31 44.44 -17.18
CA GLY A 344 11.67 45.42 -16.30
C GLY A 344 10.50 46.10 -16.99
N THR A 345 10.00 47.17 -16.38
CA THR A 345 8.98 48.02 -17.01
C THR A 345 9.66 49.04 -17.92
N ASP A 346 9.18 49.17 -19.15
CA ASP A 346 9.57 50.20 -20.09
C ASP A 346 8.36 51.04 -20.54
N GLU A 347 8.48 51.82 -21.62
CA GLU A 347 7.38 52.67 -22.12
C GLU A 347 6.14 51.88 -22.56
N TYR A 348 6.32 50.61 -22.97
CA TYR A 348 5.28 49.79 -23.60
C TYR A 348 4.99 48.49 -22.86
N ASN A 349 5.87 48.08 -21.94
CA ASN A 349 5.85 46.76 -21.33
C ASN A 349 6.00 46.82 -19.81
N ASN A 350 5.43 45.82 -19.13
CA ASN A 350 5.51 45.65 -17.69
C ASN A 350 6.68 44.74 -17.27
N GLY A 351 7.07 44.84 -15.99
CA GLY A 351 8.11 43.98 -15.42
C GLY A 351 7.76 42.50 -15.47
N ALA A 352 8.78 41.65 -15.58
CA ALA A 352 8.62 40.20 -15.73
C ALA A 352 7.83 39.55 -14.57
N PHE A 353 8.06 39.99 -13.33
CA PHE A 353 7.39 39.54 -12.11
C PHE A 353 6.59 40.66 -11.43
N GLU A 354 6.21 41.69 -12.19
CA GLU A 354 5.46 42.83 -11.64
C GLU A 354 4.12 42.32 -11.06
N LEU A 355 3.86 42.69 -9.81
CA LEU A 355 2.67 42.33 -9.04
C LEU A 355 2.46 40.80 -8.85
N CYS A 356 3.53 39.99 -8.81
CA CYS A 356 3.45 38.59 -8.37
C CYS A 356 3.45 38.48 -6.84
N ASP A 357 2.37 38.90 -6.17
CA ASP A 357 2.30 38.92 -4.70
C ASP A 357 2.24 37.52 -4.05
N GLY A 358 1.82 36.51 -4.80
CA GLY A 358 1.85 35.09 -4.40
C GLY A 358 3.25 34.47 -4.33
N LEU A 359 4.29 35.11 -4.90
CA LEU A 359 5.63 34.53 -5.02
C LEU A 359 6.28 34.44 -3.63
N THR A 360 6.50 33.23 -3.13
CA THR A 360 7.11 32.96 -1.82
C THR A 360 8.54 32.46 -1.92
N GLU A 361 8.92 31.84 -3.02
CA GLU A 361 10.25 31.26 -3.20
C GLU A 361 10.79 31.57 -4.59
N ILE A 362 12.02 32.09 -4.65
CA ILE A 362 12.73 32.28 -5.90
C ILE A 362 14.18 31.83 -5.76
N THR A 363 14.65 31.03 -6.71
CA THR A 363 16.01 30.49 -6.71
C THR A 363 16.85 31.14 -7.81
N PHE A 364 17.97 31.73 -7.41
CA PHE A 364 18.99 32.30 -8.30
C PHE A 364 20.22 31.38 -8.36
N TYR A 365 20.82 31.23 -9.55
CA TYR A 365 22.06 30.48 -9.76
C TYR A 365 23.25 31.39 -10.12
N ASN A 366 22.94 32.57 -10.64
CA ASN A 366 23.86 33.66 -10.94
C ASN A 366 23.21 35.00 -10.54
N VAL A 367 23.92 36.11 -10.73
CA VAL A 367 23.37 37.47 -10.57
C VAL A 367 23.05 38.00 -11.96
N PRO A 368 21.78 37.95 -12.42
CA PRO A 368 21.41 38.50 -13.72
C PRO A 368 21.30 40.04 -13.65
N THR A 369 21.23 40.66 -14.81
CA THR A 369 20.74 42.04 -14.91
C THR A 369 19.25 42.04 -14.58
N ILE A 370 18.86 42.72 -13.52
CA ILE A 370 17.45 42.90 -13.14
C ILE A 370 17.07 44.33 -13.49
N GLU A 371 16.21 44.47 -14.51
CA GLU A 371 15.78 45.77 -14.98
C GLU A 371 14.74 46.41 -14.05
N ARG A 372 14.60 47.74 -14.15
CA ARG A 372 13.77 48.54 -13.26
C ARG A 372 12.34 48.01 -13.20
N TYR A 373 11.80 47.87 -11.99
CA TYR A 373 10.44 47.41 -11.72
C TYR A 373 10.13 45.95 -12.13
N ALA A 374 11.13 45.14 -12.50
CA ALA A 374 10.95 43.71 -12.75
C ALA A 374 10.24 42.96 -11.61
N PHE A 375 10.45 43.39 -10.36
CA PHE A 375 9.87 42.81 -9.14
C PHE A 375 8.96 43.81 -8.39
N PHE A 376 8.48 44.86 -9.05
CA PHE A 376 7.62 45.84 -8.41
C PHE A 376 6.32 45.18 -7.91
N GLY A 377 5.99 45.38 -6.63
CA GLY A 377 4.75 44.86 -6.05
C GLY A 377 4.73 43.35 -5.79
N VAL A 378 5.88 42.66 -5.83
CA VAL A 378 6.02 41.26 -5.37
C VAL A 378 5.84 41.15 -3.85
N ILE A 379 6.17 42.22 -3.12
CA ILE A 379 5.98 42.32 -1.68
C ILE A 379 5.02 43.47 -1.40
N LEU A 380 3.92 43.13 -0.71
CA LEU A 380 2.94 44.09 -0.20
C LEU A 380 3.21 44.37 1.30
N GLU A 381 2.84 45.56 1.76
CA GLU A 381 3.12 46.02 3.13
C GLU A 381 2.45 45.16 4.23
N ASP A 382 1.37 44.45 3.89
CA ASP A 382 0.59 43.60 4.80
C ASP A 382 0.92 42.10 4.69
N ARG A 383 1.94 41.75 3.90
CA ARG A 383 2.32 40.36 3.65
C ARG A 383 2.79 39.66 4.94
N THR A 384 2.26 38.47 5.20
CA THR A 384 2.57 37.69 6.42
C THR A 384 3.64 36.61 6.22
N THR A 385 3.84 36.16 4.98
CA THR A 385 4.87 35.17 4.63
C THR A 385 6.05 35.88 3.97
N PRO A 386 7.31 35.66 4.40
CA PRO A 386 8.43 36.27 3.72
C PRO A 386 8.61 35.70 2.31
N LEU A 387 9.21 36.48 1.41
CA LEU A 387 9.82 35.98 0.18
C LEU A 387 11.18 35.38 0.54
N ILE A 388 11.39 34.12 0.19
CA ILE A 388 12.66 33.42 0.39
C ILE A 388 13.42 33.41 -0.94
N ILE A 389 14.65 33.93 -0.89
CA ILE A 389 15.57 33.99 -2.01
C ILE A 389 16.66 32.95 -1.78
N HIS A 390 16.61 31.86 -2.54
CA HIS A 390 17.63 30.82 -2.52
C HIS A 390 18.79 31.19 -3.45
N TYR A 391 20.00 30.99 -2.96
CA TYR A 391 21.23 31.24 -3.71
C TYR A 391 22.31 30.18 -3.38
N PRO A 392 23.30 29.95 -4.26
CA PRO A 392 24.34 28.96 -4.02
C PRO A 392 25.15 29.33 -2.78
N SER A 393 25.24 28.40 -1.82
CA SER A 393 25.97 28.62 -0.56
C SER A 393 27.47 28.90 -0.72
N LEU A 394 28.05 28.68 -1.91
CA LEU A 394 29.42 29.08 -2.24
C LEU A 394 29.59 30.58 -2.57
N TRP A 395 28.51 31.36 -2.67
CA TRP A 395 28.61 32.80 -2.90
C TRP A 395 29.22 33.50 -1.69
N ASN A 396 30.14 34.42 -1.96
CA ASN A 396 30.70 35.31 -0.95
C ASN A 396 29.78 36.51 -0.69
N ASP A 397 30.07 37.27 0.36
CA ASP A 397 29.28 38.45 0.74
C ASP A 397 29.20 39.50 -0.37
N VAL A 398 30.25 39.63 -1.19
CA VAL A 398 30.28 40.57 -2.33
C VAL A 398 29.23 40.19 -3.37
N LYS A 399 29.20 38.92 -3.79
CA LYS A 399 28.25 38.42 -4.78
C LYS A 399 26.82 38.43 -4.26
N LEU A 400 26.63 38.14 -2.97
CA LEU A 400 25.33 38.30 -2.31
C LEU A 400 24.87 39.76 -2.30
N GLN A 401 25.79 40.70 -2.07
CA GLN A 401 25.49 42.13 -2.14
C GLN A 401 25.14 42.58 -3.56
N GLU A 402 25.86 42.09 -4.58
CA GLU A 402 25.52 42.35 -5.99
C GLU A 402 24.09 41.90 -6.32
N LEU A 403 23.66 40.74 -5.82
CA LEU A 403 22.28 40.28 -5.98
C LEU A 403 21.28 41.21 -5.27
N LYS A 404 21.56 41.61 -4.02
CA LYS A 404 20.71 42.55 -3.27
C LYS A 404 20.56 43.88 -4.02
N ASP A 405 21.66 44.41 -4.53
CA ASP A 405 21.66 45.67 -5.28
C ASP A 405 20.86 45.53 -6.59
N ALA A 406 21.02 44.41 -7.31
CA ALA A 406 20.24 44.11 -8.50
C ALA A 406 18.74 44.00 -8.21
N LEU A 407 18.35 43.29 -7.14
CA LEU A 407 16.95 43.16 -6.70
C LEU A 407 16.34 44.50 -6.30
N SER A 408 17.09 45.32 -5.57
CA SER A 408 16.66 46.68 -5.20
C SER A 408 16.47 47.56 -6.42
N ASN A 409 17.38 47.49 -7.40
CA ASN A 409 17.22 48.18 -8.69
C ASN A 409 15.99 47.67 -9.47
N GLY A 410 15.71 46.37 -9.35
CA GLY A 410 14.52 45.71 -9.85
C GLY A 410 13.19 46.12 -9.20
N GLY A 411 13.23 46.99 -8.18
CA GLY A 411 12.04 47.47 -7.48
C GLY A 411 11.55 46.56 -6.35
N LEU A 412 12.37 45.60 -5.90
CA LEU A 412 12.07 44.78 -4.72
C LEU A 412 12.46 45.52 -3.43
N THR A 413 11.52 45.65 -2.50
CA THR A 413 11.78 46.23 -1.17
C THR A 413 12.45 45.19 -0.27
N LEU A 414 13.72 45.42 0.07
CA LEU A 414 14.50 44.51 0.93
C LEU A 414 14.33 44.87 2.42
N ASP A 415 13.21 44.46 3.01
CA ASP A 415 12.99 44.47 4.47
C ASP A 415 13.31 43.06 5.02
N GLU A 416 14.15 42.96 6.06
CA GLU A 416 14.57 41.68 6.65
C GLU A 416 13.41 40.84 7.24
N LYS A 417 12.24 41.45 7.50
CA LYS A 417 11.03 40.74 7.92
C LYS A 417 10.27 40.15 6.74
N LEU A 418 10.40 40.76 5.56
CA LEU A 418 9.64 40.43 4.35
C LEU A 418 10.46 39.66 3.32
N VAL A 419 11.79 39.73 3.39
CA VAL A 419 12.73 39.03 2.50
C VAL A 419 13.79 38.29 3.31
N LYS A 420 13.95 37.01 3.02
CA LYS A 420 15.01 36.17 3.59
C LYS A 420 15.92 35.67 2.48
N PHE A 421 17.22 35.66 2.75
CA PHE A 421 18.22 35.08 1.87
C PHE A 421 18.69 33.77 2.50
N GLU A 422 18.49 32.66 1.81
CA GLU A 422 18.82 31.33 2.32
C GLU A 422 19.84 30.62 1.42
N PRO A 423 21.04 30.30 1.93
CA PRO A 423 22.05 29.59 1.16
C PRO A 423 21.64 28.13 0.96
N ASP A 424 21.68 27.65 -0.28
CA ASP A 424 21.38 26.26 -0.63
C ASP A 424 22.66 25.53 -1.09
N HIS A 425 22.92 24.38 -0.48
CA HIS A 425 24.07 23.53 -0.79
C HIS A 425 23.89 22.70 -2.07
N ASN A 426 22.64 22.42 -2.46
CA ASN A 426 22.31 21.64 -3.65
C ASN A 426 22.49 22.44 -4.94
N LEU A 427 22.52 23.77 -4.88
CA LEU A 427 22.75 24.63 -6.06
C LEU A 427 24.23 24.71 -6.46
N ASN A 428 25.13 24.23 -5.61
CA ASN A 428 26.58 24.27 -5.86
C ASN A 428 27.05 23.21 -6.86
N THR A 429 26.22 22.22 -7.19
CA THR A 429 26.59 21.15 -8.12
C THR A 429 26.54 21.64 -9.56
N LEU A 430 27.59 22.36 -9.95
CA LEU A 430 28.12 22.32 -11.32
C LEU A 430 28.82 20.97 -11.52
N THR A 431 28.07 19.88 -11.50
CA THR A 431 28.58 18.59 -11.96
C THR A 431 27.70 18.09 -13.07
N SER A 432 28.20 18.28 -14.28
CA SER A 432 28.04 17.36 -15.38
C SER A 432 27.84 15.93 -14.89
N PHE A 433 26.62 15.40 -14.95
CA PHE A 433 26.43 13.98 -15.18
C PHE A 433 26.84 13.71 -16.64
N LEU A 434 28.16 13.70 -16.87
CA LEU A 434 28.72 12.97 -17.99
C LEU A 434 28.38 11.51 -17.75
N GLY A 435 27.79 10.88 -18.77
CA GLY A 435 27.27 9.54 -18.73
C GLY A 435 28.29 8.49 -18.30
N PHE A 436 27.76 7.47 -17.64
CA PHE A 436 28.31 6.13 -17.64
C PHE A 436 27.41 5.22 -18.46
#